data_AF-A0ABD7C8F7-F1
#
_entry.id   AF-A0ABD7C8F7-F1
#
_cell.length_a   1.000
_cell.length_b   1.000
_cell.length_c   1.000
_cell.angle_alpha   90.00
_cell.angle_beta   90.00
_cell.angle_gamma   90.00
#
_symmetry.space_group_name_H-M   'P 1'
#
loop_
_entity.id
_entity.type
_entity.pdbx_description
1 polymer ?
#
loop_
_entity_poly.entity_id
_entity_poly.type
_entity_poly.pdbx_seq_one_letter_code
_entity_poly.pdbx_strand_id
1 'polypeptide(L)'
;MTLAKVAIALAAGVLLVSCGGVPPEQLAYREASKNCRQWIKESAKNPSSAKIPDPSSVHRAGDQIEVLWGHGDGLTLMNGFGANVDTTARCVMSLDGHFLKELVINDEVIRRSSPN
;
A
#
# COMPACT_ATOMS: atom_id res chain seq x y z
N MET A 1 -68.12 2.69 -15.62
CA MET A 1 -67.21 3.80 -15.96
C MET A 1 -67.18 4.74 -14.76
N THR A 2 -66.06 4.79 -14.05
CA THR A 2 -65.85 5.71 -12.93
C THR A 2 -64.37 6.11 -12.91
N LEU A 3 -64.14 7.41 -12.88
CA LEU A 3 -62.89 8.09 -13.18
C LEU A 3 -61.83 7.97 -12.08
N ALA A 4 -60.59 7.87 -12.56
CA ALA A 4 -59.28 8.26 -12.02
C ALA A 4 -59.16 8.78 -10.57
N LYS A 5 -58.19 8.24 -9.84
CA LYS A 5 -57.37 8.98 -8.88
C LYS A 5 -55.89 8.68 -9.13
N VAL A 6 -55.23 9.60 -9.83
CA VAL A 6 -53.77 9.69 -9.89
C VAL A 6 -53.33 10.47 -8.66
N ALA A 7 -52.57 9.83 -7.77
CA ALA A 7 -51.83 10.50 -6.71
C ALA A 7 -50.37 10.04 -6.84
N ILE A 8 -49.61 10.72 -7.69
CA ILE A 8 -48.16 10.55 -7.77
C ILE A 8 -47.59 11.41 -6.65
N ALA A 9 -47.28 10.78 -5.52
CA ALA A 9 -46.52 11.40 -4.46
C ALA A 9 -45.09 11.65 -4.96
N LEU A 10 -44.73 12.92 -5.11
CA LEU A 10 -43.36 13.37 -5.34
C LEU A 10 -42.52 13.02 -4.10
N ALA A 11 -41.92 11.83 -4.10
CA ALA A 11 -40.86 11.51 -3.19
C ALA A 11 -39.63 12.34 -3.60
N ALA A 12 -39.43 13.46 -2.92
CA ALA A 12 -38.16 14.18 -2.92
C ALA A 12 -37.09 13.20 -2.39
N GLY A 13 -36.36 12.58 -3.32
CA GLY A 13 -35.25 11.70 -3.00
C GLY A 13 -34.17 12.50 -2.28
N VAL A 14 -34.07 12.29 -0.98
CA VAL A 14 -32.97 12.76 -0.13
C VAL A 14 -31.67 12.24 -0.76
N LEU A 15 -30.86 13.15 -1.30
CA LEU A 15 -29.49 12.86 -1.68
C LEU A 15 -28.71 12.57 -0.39
N LEU A 16 -28.69 11.31 0.04
CA LEU A 16 -27.73 10.82 1.02
C LEU A 16 -26.36 10.85 0.35
N VAL A 17 -25.68 12.01 0.45
CA VAL A 17 -24.24 12.09 0.28
C VAL A 17 -23.64 11.28 1.44
N SER A 18 -23.49 9.97 1.27
CA SER A 18 -22.62 9.21 2.15
C SER A 18 -21.20 9.69 1.85
N CYS A 19 -20.68 10.57 2.69
CA CYS A 19 -19.24 10.76 2.83
C CYS A 19 -18.65 9.43 3.34
N GLY A 20 -18.49 8.47 2.44
CA GLY A 20 -17.83 7.20 2.69
C GLY A 20 -16.35 7.47 2.92
N GLY A 21 -15.99 7.83 4.15
CA GLY A 21 -14.60 7.97 4.55
C GLY A 21 -13.91 6.62 4.43
N VAL A 22 -12.72 6.61 3.82
CA VAL A 22 -11.85 5.44 3.85
C VAL A 22 -11.46 5.18 5.31
N PRO A 23 -11.60 3.95 5.83
CA PRO A 23 -11.23 3.64 7.20
C PRO A 23 -9.76 4.04 7.48
N PRO A 24 -9.43 4.55 8.68
CA PRO A 24 -8.06 4.96 9.02
C PRO A 24 -7.01 3.88 8.77
N GLU A 25 -7.35 2.61 9.01
CA GLU A 25 -6.48 1.46 8.75
C GLU A 25 -6.16 1.30 7.26
N GLN A 26 -7.15 1.45 6.38
CA GLN A 26 -6.90 1.37 4.93
C GLN A 26 -6.04 2.53 4.44
N LEU A 27 -6.18 3.72 5.05
CA LEU A 27 -5.27 4.84 4.80
C LEU A 27 -3.84 4.52 5.24
N ALA A 28 -3.67 3.97 6.45
CA ALA A 28 -2.36 3.57 6.96
C ALA A 28 -1.69 2.49 6.07
N TYR A 29 -2.44 1.49 5.60
CA TYR A 29 -1.93 0.48 4.67
C TYR A 29 -1.50 1.06 3.32
N ARG A 30 -2.28 2.02 2.80
CA ARG A 30 -1.92 2.73 1.57
C ARG A 30 -0.64 3.55 1.75
N GLU A 31 -0.54 4.28 2.86
CA GLU A 31 0.61 5.13 3.15
C GLU A 31 1.86 4.29 3.42
N ALA A 32 1.73 3.18 4.17
CA ALA A 32 2.78 2.20 4.38
C ALA A 32 3.28 1.62 3.04
N SER A 33 2.38 1.18 2.16
CA SER A 33 2.74 0.63 0.84
C SER A 33 3.51 1.65 0.00
N LYS A 34 3.02 2.89 -0.07
CA LYS A 34 3.66 3.98 -0.80
C LYS A 34 5.06 4.29 -0.24
N ASN A 35 5.19 4.42 1.07
CA ASN A 35 6.46 4.74 1.72
C ASN A 35 7.46 3.59 1.60
N CYS A 36 7.03 2.34 1.72
CA CYS A 36 7.90 1.18 1.48
C CYS A 36 8.43 1.15 0.05
N ARG A 37 7.58 1.42 -0.95
CA ARG A 37 8.00 1.52 -2.35
C ARG A 37 9.04 2.62 -2.55
N GLN A 38 8.87 3.76 -1.88
CA GLN A 38 9.85 4.84 -1.91
C GLN A 38 11.18 4.43 -1.27
N TRP A 39 11.15 3.79 -0.11
CA TRP A 39 12.36 3.29 0.56
C TRP A 39 13.11 2.23 -0.25
N ILE A 40 12.40 1.32 -0.92
CA ILE A 40 12.99 0.35 -1.85
C ILE A 40 13.67 1.09 -3.01
N LYS A 41 12.99 2.10 -3.57
CA LYS A 41 13.53 2.90 -4.68
C LYS A 41 14.81 3.65 -4.29
N GLU A 42 14.84 4.25 -3.12
CA GLU A 42 16.00 4.98 -2.58
C GLU A 42 17.17 4.04 -2.24
N SER A 43 16.86 2.79 -1.89
CA SER A 43 17.87 1.77 -1.59
C SER A 43 18.42 1.08 -2.85
N ALA A 44 17.76 1.22 -4.00
CA ALA A 44 18.18 0.59 -5.23
C ALA A 44 19.48 1.21 -5.77
N LYS A 45 20.40 0.37 -6.26
CA LYS A 45 21.66 0.81 -6.89
C LYS A 45 21.45 1.79 -8.05
N ASN A 46 20.35 1.60 -8.79
CA ASN A 46 19.91 2.52 -9.84
C ASN A 46 18.38 2.74 -9.74
N PRO A 47 17.94 3.80 -9.04
CA PRO A 47 16.52 4.09 -8.82
C PRO A 47 15.69 4.27 -10.10
N SER A 48 16.32 4.65 -11.21
CA SER A 48 15.64 4.86 -12.50
C SER A 48 15.30 3.55 -13.22
N SER A 49 16.05 2.49 -12.94
CA SER A 49 15.85 1.15 -13.54
C SER A 49 14.94 0.25 -12.71
N ALA A 50 14.67 0.63 -11.46
CA ALA A 50 13.89 -0.16 -10.52
C ALA A 50 12.42 -0.25 -10.96
N LYS A 51 11.89 -1.47 -11.03
CA LYS A 51 10.45 -1.71 -11.21
C LYS A 51 9.89 -2.16 -9.87
N ILE A 52 9.02 -1.34 -9.29
CA ILE A 52 8.47 -1.55 -7.94
C ILE A 52 6.94 -1.53 -8.05
N PRO A 53 6.30 -2.71 -8.20
CA PRO A 53 4.84 -2.83 -8.27
C PRO A 53 4.21 -2.59 -6.89
N ASP A 54 2.87 -2.63 -6.84
CA ASP A 54 2.17 -2.69 -5.57
C ASP A 54 2.50 -4.01 -4.84
N PRO A 55 2.52 -4.01 -3.49
CA PRO A 55 2.85 -5.19 -2.70
C PRO A 55 1.79 -6.27 -2.85
N SER A 56 2.19 -7.54 -2.75
CA SER A 56 1.26 -8.68 -2.75
C SER A 56 0.52 -8.82 -1.42
N SER A 57 1.11 -8.33 -0.33
CA SER A 57 0.50 -8.38 1.00
C SER A 57 0.83 -7.14 1.82
N VAL A 58 -0.19 -6.65 2.51
CA VAL A 58 -0.12 -5.57 3.50
C VAL A 58 -0.99 -5.97 4.67
N HIS A 59 -0.41 -6.12 5.85
CA HIS A 59 -1.17 -6.53 7.03
C HIS A 59 -0.54 -5.99 8.30
N ARG A 60 -1.36 -5.91 9.35
CA ARG A 60 -0.88 -5.60 10.69
C ARG A 60 -0.21 -6.82 11.33
N ALA A 61 0.96 -6.61 11.90
CA ALA A 61 1.70 -7.60 12.66
C ALA A 61 2.03 -7.02 14.06
N GLY A 62 1.14 -7.15 15.03
CA GLY A 62 1.30 -6.54 16.34
C GLY A 62 1.13 -5.01 16.32
N ASP A 63 2.19 -4.28 16.68
CA ASP A 63 2.25 -2.80 16.75
C ASP A 63 2.88 -2.17 15.50
N GLN A 64 2.84 -2.88 14.38
CA GLN A 64 3.46 -2.49 13.12
C GLN A 64 2.65 -2.99 11.93
N ILE A 65 2.93 -2.39 10.76
CA ILE A 65 2.40 -2.81 9.47
C ILE A 65 3.53 -3.49 8.72
N GLU A 66 3.29 -4.70 8.22
CA GLU A 66 4.20 -5.43 7.36
C GLU A 66 3.72 -5.36 5.91
N VAL A 67 4.63 -4.97 5.01
CA VAL A 67 4.42 -4.83 3.57
C VAL A 67 5.38 -5.76 2.84
N LEU A 68 4.86 -6.59 1.93
CA LEU A 68 5.60 -7.70 1.33
C LEU A 68 5.56 -7.69 -0.20
N TRP A 69 6.71 -8.05 -0.77
CA TRP A 69 6.91 -8.49 -2.15
C TRP A 69 7.63 -9.84 -2.12
N GLY A 70 6.94 -10.89 -2.51
CA GLY A 70 7.48 -12.22 -2.73
C GLY A 70 8.08 -12.40 -4.13
N HIS A 71 8.61 -13.60 -4.38
CA HIS A 71 9.15 -13.97 -5.68
C HIS A 71 8.06 -13.95 -6.76
N GLY A 72 8.39 -13.35 -7.92
CA GLY A 72 7.47 -13.28 -9.04
C GLY A 72 6.40 -12.18 -8.93
N ASP A 73 6.40 -11.38 -7.85
CA ASP A 73 5.51 -10.21 -7.72
C ASP A 73 5.87 -9.08 -8.72
N GLY A 74 7.01 -9.21 -9.40
CA GLY A 74 7.47 -8.28 -10.44
C GLY A 74 8.28 -7.12 -9.91
N LEU A 75 8.68 -7.16 -8.64
CA LEU A 75 9.71 -6.30 -8.08
C LEU A 75 11.05 -6.70 -8.70
N THR A 76 11.67 -5.77 -9.44
CA THR A 76 13.00 -6.00 -10.02
C THR A 76 13.95 -4.87 -9.71
N LEU A 77 15.10 -5.20 -9.16
CA LEU A 77 16.19 -4.26 -8.86
C LEU A 77 17.45 -4.61 -9.65
N MET A 78 18.26 -3.59 -9.96
CA MET A 78 19.52 -3.79 -10.68
C MET A 78 20.57 -4.40 -9.77
N ASN A 79 21.15 -5.53 -10.18
CA ASN A 79 22.24 -6.19 -9.49
C ASN A 79 23.59 -5.48 -9.74
N GLY A 80 24.69 -6.04 -9.23
CA GLY A 80 26.04 -5.49 -9.42
C GLY A 80 26.58 -5.52 -10.86
N PHE A 81 25.93 -6.26 -11.75
CA PHE A 81 26.33 -6.43 -13.15
C PHE A 81 25.46 -5.61 -14.12
N GLY A 82 24.55 -4.77 -13.61
CA GLY A 82 23.68 -3.94 -14.44
C GLY A 82 22.41 -4.65 -14.95
N ALA A 83 22.12 -5.87 -14.50
CA ALA A 83 20.91 -6.59 -14.87
C ALA A 83 19.81 -6.38 -13.83
N ASN A 84 18.58 -6.12 -14.28
CA ASN A 84 17.39 -6.12 -13.42
C ASN A 84 16.99 -7.57 -13.10
N VAL A 85 17.01 -7.93 -11.82
CA VAL A 85 16.70 -9.29 -11.35
C VAL A 85 15.45 -9.28 -10.48
N ASP A 86 14.69 -10.39 -10.50
CA ASP A 86 13.61 -10.64 -9.55
C ASP A 86 14.12 -10.47 -8.12
N THR A 87 13.35 -9.79 -7.29
CA THR A 87 13.76 -9.37 -5.96
C THR A 87 12.59 -9.49 -4.99
N THR A 88 12.87 -9.98 -3.79
CA THR A 88 11.92 -9.94 -2.68
C THR A 88 12.17 -8.73 -1.81
N ALA A 89 11.12 -8.23 -1.15
CA ALA A 89 11.27 -7.18 -0.15
C ALA A 89 10.25 -7.35 0.96
N ARG A 90 10.68 -7.02 2.17
CA ARG A 90 9.82 -6.86 3.33
C ARG A 90 10.10 -5.53 3.98
N CYS A 91 9.04 -4.81 4.29
CA CYS A 91 9.12 -3.52 4.93
C CYS A 91 8.20 -3.51 6.15
N VAL A 92 8.76 -3.09 7.28
CA VAL A 92 8.05 -2.97 8.56
C VAL A 92 7.89 -1.50 8.86
N MET A 93 6.65 -1.04 9.01
CA MET A 93 6.27 0.35 9.22
C MET A 93 5.57 0.52 10.58
N SER A 94 5.57 1.74 11.10
CA SER A 94 4.66 2.15 12.18
C SER A 94 3.19 1.97 11.79
N LEU A 95 2.28 1.94 12.77
CA LEU A 95 0.84 1.75 12.54
C LEU A 95 0.16 2.88 11.76
N ASP A 96 0.78 4.05 11.66
CA ASP A 96 0.32 5.16 10.84
C ASP A 96 0.86 5.07 9.39
N GLY A 97 1.75 4.13 9.10
CA GLY A 97 2.36 3.92 7.79
C GLY A 97 3.44 4.93 7.42
N HIS A 98 3.88 5.81 8.34
CA HIS A 98 4.82 6.90 8.03
C HIS A 98 6.29 6.59 8.35
N PHE A 99 6.56 5.80 9.39
CA PHE A 99 7.92 5.56 9.87
C PHE A 99 8.39 4.14 9.52
N LEU A 100 9.54 4.05 8.84
CA LEU A 100 10.18 2.79 8.53
C LEU A 100 10.92 2.26 9.75
N LYS A 101 10.47 1.10 10.26
CA LYS A 101 11.14 0.34 11.32
C LYS A 101 12.24 -0.56 10.75
N GLU A 102 11.95 -1.28 9.66
CA GLU A 102 12.91 -2.19 9.02
C GLU A 102 12.63 -2.33 7.52
N LEU A 103 13.68 -2.38 6.71
CA LEU A 103 13.65 -2.75 5.30
C LEU A 103 14.60 -3.92 5.07
N VAL A 104 14.05 -5.00 4.52
CA VAL A 104 14.77 -6.20 4.06
C VAL A 104 14.56 -6.34 2.57
N ILE A 105 15.62 -6.59 1.82
CA ILE A 105 15.60 -6.87 0.37
C ILE A 105 16.42 -8.13 0.12
N ASN A 106 15.87 -9.15 -0.54
CA ASN A 106 16.54 -10.44 -0.77
C ASN A 106 17.17 -11.03 0.50
N ASP A 107 16.40 -11.06 1.59
CA ASP A 107 16.81 -11.52 2.92
C ASP A 107 17.95 -10.71 3.60
N GLU A 108 18.41 -9.64 2.97
CA GLU A 108 19.41 -8.72 3.52
C GLU A 108 18.73 -7.52 4.20
N VAL A 109 19.12 -7.24 5.45
CA VAL A 109 18.64 -6.05 6.17
C VAL A 109 19.34 -4.81 5.61
N ILE A 110 18.61 -4.03 4.83
CA ILE A 110 19.11 -2.79 4.21
C ILE A 110 19.05 -1.62 5.20
N ARG A 111 18.01 -1.60 6.03
CA ARG A 111 17.81 -0.55 7.03
C ARG A 111 17.06 -1.08 8.24
N ARG A 112 17.47 -0.66 9.43
CA ARG A 112 16.75 -0.87 10.68
C ARG A 112 16.82 0.40 11.51
N SER A 113 15.68 0.94 11.92
CA SER A 113 15.65 2.02 12.89
C SER A 113 16.01 1.46 14.26
N SER A 114 16.86 2.14 15.03
CA SER A 114 17.08 1.77 16.43
C SER A 114 15.76 1.82 17.20
N PRO A 115 15.49 0.84 18.09
CA PRO A 115 14.45 1.00 19.09
C PRO A 115 14.88 2.15 20.01
N ASN A 116 14.07 3.19 20.08
CA ASN A 116 14.16 4.18 21.16
C ASN A 116 13.44 3.64 22.40
#